data_AF-A0A929D0D3-F1
#
_entry.id   AF-A0A929D0D3-F1
#
_cell.length_a   1.000
_cell.length_b   1.000
_cell.length_c   1.000
_cell.angle_alpha   90.00
_cell.angle_beta   90.00
_cell.angle_gamma   90.00
#
_symmetry.space_group_name_H-M   'P 1'
#
loop_
_entity.id
_entity.type
_entity.pdbx_description
1 polymer ?
#
loop_
_entity_poly.entity_id
_entity_poly.type
_entity_poly.pdbx_seq_one_letter_code
_entity_poly.pdbx_strand_id
1 'polypeptide(L)' 'MKESLGATGLILNEPLLWEKGKKGRCGFSFPRRDVEPCPLDEELTGEGPDFPDLSEVDVVRHYTRLAQWNFGV' A
#
# COMPACT_ATOMS: atom_id res chain seq x y z
N MET A 1 7.41 -22.93 1.65
CA MET A 1 8.78 -22.79 2.17
C MET A 1 8.82 -23.37 3.57
N LYS A 2 9.77 -24.27 3.87
CA LYS A 2 9.92 -24.88 5.20
C LYS A 2 10.37 -23.78 6.18
N GLU A 3 9.56 -23.49 7.19
CA GLU A 3 9.93 -22.54 8.24
C GLU A 3 11.15 -23.06 9.00
N SER A 4 12.23 -22.29 8.99
CA SER A 4 13.40 -22.57 9.81
C SER A 4 13.10 -22.11 11.24
N LEU A 5 13.31 -23.00 12.23
CA LEU A 5 13.05 -22.77 13.65
C LEU A 5 13.72 -21.48 14.21
N GLY A 6 14.75 -20.95 13.55
CA GLY A 6 15.46 -19.71 13.92
C GLY A 6 14.86 -18.40 13.39
N ALA A 7 13.83 -18.44 12.55
CA ALA A 7 13.14 -17.24 12.04
C ALA A 7 11.84 -16.93 12.78
N THR A 8 11.50 -17.70 13.82
CA THR A 8 10.26 -17.56 14.58
C THR A 8 10.20 -16.18 15.25
N GLY A 9 9.33 -15.30 14.75
CA GLY A 9 9.18 -13.91 15.22
C GLY A 9 9.88 -12.85 14.38
N LEU A 10 10.75 -13.25 13.43
CA LEU A 10 11.28 -12.36 12.41
C LEU A 10 10.37 -12.43 11.18
N ILE A 11 9.68 -11.33 10.85
CA ILE A 11 8.90 -11.24 9.60
C ILE A 11 9.89 -10.99 8.46
N LEU A 12 10.59 -12.05 8.05
CA LEU A 12 11.53 -12.05 6.91
C LEU A 12 10.84 -12.30 5.56
N ASN A 13 9.52 -12.52 5.56
CA ASN A 13 8.71 -12.74 4.37
C ASN A 13 7.50 -11.80 4.41
N GLU A 14 7.64 -10.60 3.86
CA GLU A 14 6.52 -9.67 3.68
C GLU A 14 5.88 -9.90 2.30
N PRO A 15 4.58 -10.23 2.21
CA PRO A 15 3.90 -10.45 0.94
C PRO A 15 3.72 -9.15 0.16
N LEU A 16 3.40 -9.27 -1.14
CA LEU A 16 3.16 -8.11 -2.00
C LEU A 16 1.93 -7.33 -1.54
N LEU A 17 1.92 -6.02 -1.79
CA LEU A 17 0.78 -5.16 -1.46
C LEU A 17 -0.54 -5.65 -2.09
N TRP A 18 -0.49 -6.19 -3.32
CA TRP A 18 -1.64 -6.77 -4.03
C TRP A 18 -2.20 -8.04 -3.36
N GLU A 19 -1.37 -8.79 -2.63
CA GLU A 19 -1.83 -9.98 -1.88
C GLU A 19 -2.48 -9.59 -0.53
N LYS A 20 -2.16 -8.40 -0.02
CA LYS A 20 -2.72 -7.84 1.22
C LYS A 20 -3.95 -6.97 1.01
N GLY A 21 -4.14 -6.48 -0.22
CA GLY A 21 -5.24 -5.62 -0.62
C GLY A 21 -6.60 -6.30 -0.43
N LYS A 22 -7.61 -5.51 -0.08
CA LYS A 22 -9.00 -5.97 0.00
C LYS A 22 -9.92 -4.89 -0.51
N LYS A 23 -10.81 -5.26 -1.43
CA LYS A 23 -11.76 -4.34 -2.07
C LYS A 23 -12.47 -3.44 -1.05
N GLY A 24 -12.47 -2.13 -1.33
CA GLY A 24 -13.15 -1.11 -0.53
C GLY A 24 -12.35 -0.55 0.65
N ARG A 25 -11.07 -0.92 0.81
CA ARG A 25 -10.19 -0.24 1.76
C ARG A 25 -9.69 1.08 1.18
N CYS A 26 -9.65 2.10 2.04
CA CYS A 26 -9.12 3.41 1.70
C CYS A 26 -8.00 3.75 2.68
N GLY A 27 -6.83 4.11 2.14
CA GLY A 27 -5.62 4.35 2.93
C GLY A 27 -5.39 5.81 3.27
N PHE A 28 -6.21 6.71 2.72
CA PHE A 28 -6.02 8.15 2.87
C PHE A 28 -7.37 8.87 2.77
N SER A 29 -7.62 9.81 3.67
CA SER A 29 -8.75 10.74 3.53
C SER A 29 -8.25 12.08 3.04
N PHE A 30 -8.79 12.55 1.92
CA PHE A 30 -8.49 13.90 1.47
C PHE A 30 -9.11 14.93 2.43
N PRO A 31 -8.41 16.05 2.68
CA PRO A 31 -9.04 17.19 3.35
C PRO A 31 -10.19 17.71 2.50
N ARG A 32 -11.09 18.47 3.14
CA ARG A 32 -12.17 19.15 2.43
C ARG A 32 -11.57 20.08 1.38
N ARG A 33 -12.04 19.97 0.14
CA ARG A 33 -11.65 20.87 -0.96
C ARG A 33 -12.14 22.29 -0.65
N ASP A 34 -11.26 23.25 -0.89
CA ASP A 34 -11.48 24.69 -0.73
C ASP A 34 -11.86 25.39 -2.05
N VAL A 35 -11.94 24.62 -3.14
CA VAL A 35 -12.24 25.09 -4.50
C VAL A 35 -13.45 24.37 -5.08
N GLU A 36 -14.11 25.02 -6.04
CA GLU A 36 -15.24 24.45 -6.77
C GLU A 36 -14.81 23.26 -7.66
N PRO A 37 -15.66 22.23 -7.81
CA PRO A 37 -15.37 21.10 -8.69
C PRO A 37 -15.29 21.53 -10.16
N CYS A 38 -14.31 21.00 -10.89
CA CYS A 38 -14.17 21.16 -12.34
C CYS A 38 -14.10 19.77 -12.99
N PRO A 39 -14.91 19.47 -14.02
CA PRO A 39 -14.82 18.20 -14.74
C PRO A 39 -13.50 18.07 -15.50
N LEU A 40 -12.99 16.84 -15.62
CA LEU A 40 -11.83 16.54 -16.45
C LEU A 40 -12.24 16.45 -17.92
N ASP A 41 -11.32 16.84 -18.82
CA ASP A 41 -11.50 16.68 -20.27
C ASP A 41 -11.44 15.20 -20.66
N GLU A 42 -12.46 14.71 -21.36
CA GLU A 42 -12.57 13.30 -21.74
C GLU A 42 -11.37 12.84 -22.59
N GLU A 43 -10.80 13.70 -23.44
CA GLU A 43 -9.63 13.40 -24.26
C GLU A 43 -8.35 13.15 -23.43
N LEU A 44 -8.34 13.61 -22.18
CA LEU A 44 -7.24 13.45 -21.23
C LEU A 44 -7.50 12.35 -20.18
N THR A 45 -8.67 11.71 -20.22
CA THR A 45 -9.04 10.63 -19.29
C THR A 45 -8.76 9.24 -19.87
N GLY A 46 -8.48 8.29 -18.98
CA GLY A 46 -8.24 6.88 -19.34
C GLY A 46 -8.42 5.97 -18.14
N GLU A 47 -8.19 4.68 -18.34
CA GLU A 47 -8.24 3.71 -17.23
C GLU A 47 -7.15 4.03 -16.20
N GLY A 48 -7.53 4.00 -14.93
CA GLY A 48 -6.59 4.16 -13.83
C GLY A 48 -5.66 2.94 -13.72
N PRO A 49 -4.44 3.13 -13.19
CA PRO A 49 -3.56 2.02 -12.86
C PRO A 49 -4.20 1.07 -11.83
N ASP A 50 -3.83 -0.20 -11.88
CA ASP A 50 -4.28 -1.24 -10.95
C ASP A 50 -3.61 -1.07 -9.57
N PHE A 51 -4.20 -0.23 -8.72
CA PHE A 51 -3.76 -0.05 -7.35
C PHE A 51 -4.50 -0.95 -6.37
N PRO A 52 -3.80 -1.52 -5.36
CA PRO A 52 -4.44 -2.31 -4.33
C PRO A 52 -5.19 -1.41 -3.33
N ASP A 53 -6.41 -1.82 -3.00
CA ASP A 53 -7.18 -1.21 -1.92
C ASP A 53 -6.58 -1.58 -0.55
N LEU A 54 -5.94 -0.61 0.10
CA LEU A 54 -5.21 -0.77 1.37
C LEU A 54 -5.66 0.26 2.40
N SER A 55 -5.57 -0.09 3.69
CA SER A 55 -5.72 0.90 4.77
C SER A 55 -4.37 1.57 5.09
N GLU A 56 -4.40 2.73 5.74
CA GLU A 56 -3.18 3.46 6.15
C GLU A 56 -2.25 2.56 6.98
N VAL A 57 -2.84 1.84 7.93
CA VAL A 57 -2.12 0.90 8.79
C VAL A 57 -1.47 -0.23 7.99
N ASP A 58 -2.12 -0.72 6.93
CA ASP A 58 -1.55 -1.77 6.07
C ASP A 58 -0.29 -1.28 5.34
N VAL A 59 -0.34 -0.04 4.81
CA VAL A 59 0.77 0.61 4.11
C VAL A 59 1.93 0.87 5.08
N VAL A 60 1.66 1.48 6.23
CA VAL A 60 2.68 1.78 7.24
C VAL A 60 3.36 0.49 7.71
N ARG A 61 2.59 -0.56 8.03
CA ARG A 61 3.14 -1.85 8.46
C ARG A 61 3.99 -2.50 7.38
N HIS A 62 3.56 -2.43 6.12
CA HIS A 62 4.30 -3.02 5.00
C HIS A 62 5.69 -2.39 4.87
N TYR A 63 5.74 -1.07 4.73
CA TYR A 63 7.02 -0.37 4.56
C TYR A 63 7.89 -0.41 5.82
N THR A 64 7.30 -0.42 7.01
CA THR A 64 8.06 -0.60 8.27
C THR A 64 8.76 -1.97 8.32
N ARG A 65 8.13 -3.04 7.82
CA ARG A 65 8.75 -4.38 7.76
C ARG A 65 9.83 -4.46 6.70
N LEU A 66 9.57 -3.91 5.51
CA LEU A 66 10.58 -3.84 4.44
C LEU A 66 11.83 -3.06 4.88
N ALA A 67 11.65 -1.98 5.63
CA ALA A 67 12.76 -1.20 6.14
C ALA A 67 13.70 -1.99 7.07
N GLN A 68 13.23 -3.05 7.72
CA GLN A 68 14.09 -3.93 8.55
C GLN A 68 15.11 -4.70 7.73
N TRP A 69 14.91 -4.81 6.40
CA TRP A 69 15.85 -5.48 5.50
C TRP A 69 16.90 -4.52 4.94
N ASN A 70 16.73 -3.22 5.14
CA ASN A 70 17.71 -2.22 4.71
C ASN A 70 18.93 -2.26 5.64
N PHE A 71 20.12 -2.23 5.06
CA PHE A 71 21.37 -1.94 5.78
C PHE A 71 22.00 -0.67 5.18
N GLY A 72 22.63 0.14 6.04
CA GLY A 72 23.41 1.31 5.63
C GLY A 72 24.89 1.05 5.82
N VAL A 73 25.73 1.65 4.97
CA VAL A 73 27.20 1.64 5.05
C VAL A 73 27.69 3.06 5.28
#